data_AF-A0A7R9R9L4-F1
#
_entry.id   AF-A0A7R9R9L4-F1
#
_cell.length_a   1.000
_cell.length_b   1.000
_cell.length_c   1.000
_cell.angle_alpha   90.00
_cell.angle_beta   90.00
_cell.angle_gamma   90.00
#
_symmetry.space_group_name_H-M   'P 1'
#
loop_
_entity.id
_entity.type
_entity.pdbx_description
1 polymer ?
#
loop_
_entity_poly.entity_id
_entity_poly.type
_entity_poly.pdbx_seq_one_letter_code
_entity_poly.pdbx_strand_id
1 'polypeptide(L)' 'MLKHLTKEELKERYRKERDPRVKERLLAILLLYDGKNIYKASEIPIFPNN' A
#
# COMPACT_ATOMS: atom_id res chain seq x y z
N MET A 1 8.86 -17.71 -12.58
CA MET A 1 8.71 -18.02 -11.13
C MET A 1 8.04 -16.82 -10.47
N LEU A 2 6.73 -16.88 -10.23
CA LEU A 2 6.03 -15.87 -9.43
C LEU A 2 6.50 -16.03 -7.98
N LYS A 3 7.34 -15.11 -7.51
CA LYS A 3 7.69 -15.04 -6.08
C LYS A 3 6.43 -14.60 -5.34
N HIS A 4 5.76 -15.54 -4.70
CA HIS A 4 4.70 -15.24 -3.74
C HIS A 4 5.36 -14.59 -2.51
N LEU A 5 5.49 -13.26 -2.54
CA LEU A 5 5.86 -12.51 -1.36
C LEU A 5 4.73 -12.70 -0.34
N THR A 6 5.06 -13.21 0.85
CA THR A 6 4.06 -13.36 1.90
C THR A 6 3.64 -11.99 2.44
N LYS A 7 2.46 -11.90 3.05
CA LYS A 7 1.97 -10.66 3.67
C LYS A 7 2.96 -10.12 4.72
N GLU A 8 3.68 -11.01 5.40
CA GLU A 8 4.70 -10.66 6.38
C GLU A 8 5.93 -10.02 5.75
N GLU A 9 6.45 -10.59 4.66
CA GLU A 9 7.56 -9.98 3.90
C GLU A 9 7.18 -8.60 3.36
N LEU A 10 5.94 -8.44 2.87
CA LEU A 10 5.42 -7.16 2.39
C LEU A 10 5.36 -6.11 3.50
N LYS A 11 4.93 -6.49 4.72
CA LYS A 11 4.94 -5.60 5.90
C LYS A 11 6.35 -5.21 6.31
N GLU A 12 7.28 -6.17 6.29
CA GLU A 12 8.68 -5.90 6.64
C GLU A 12 9.30 -4.92 5.64
N ARG A 13 9.05 -5.13 4.34
CA ARG A 13 9.51 -4.24 3.28
C ARG A 13 8.92 -2.84 3.43
N TYR A 14 7.62 -2.73 3.71
CA TYR A 14 6.95 -1.45 3.97
C TYR A 14 7.57 -0.68 5.16
N ARG A 15 7.98 -1.38 6.23
CA ARG A 15 8.62 -0.76 7.40
C ARG A 15 10.03 -0.25 7.11
N LYS A 16 10.78 -0.98 6.28
CA LYS A 16 12.18 -0.65 5.94
C LYS A 16 12.29 0.35 4.78
N GLU A 17 11.25 0.47 3.96
CA GLU A 17 11.23 1.34 2.79
C GLU A 17 11.27 2.81 3.16
N ARG A 18 12.20 3.54 2.54
CA ARG A 18 12.40 4.98 2.73
C ARG A 18 11.84 5.79 1.58
N ASP A 19 11.74 5.21 0.39
CA ASP A 19 11.12 5.90 -0.74
C ASP A 19 9.61 6.04 -0.52
N PRO A 20 9.07 7.27 -0.47
CA PRO A 20 7.66 7.49 -0.15
C PRO A 20 6.73 6.91 -1.22
N ARG A 21 7.12 6.89 -2.51
CA ARG A 21 6.29 6.35 -3.59
C ARG A 21 6.23 4.83 -3.54
N VAL A 22 7.37 4.18 -3.27
CA VAL A 22 7.42 2.72 -3.10
C VAL A 22 6.64 2.30 -1.85
N LYS A 23 6.75 3.08 -0.77
CA LYS A 23 6.02 2.85 0.47
C LYS A 23 4.50 2.93 0.29
N GLU A 24 4.01 3.90 -0.48
CA GLU A 24 2.59 4.03 -0.81
C GLU A 24 2.08 2.83 -1.62
N ARG A 25 2.84 2.37 -2.63
CA ARG A 25 2.51 1.16 -3.39
C ARG A 25 2.44 -0.09 -2.50
N LEU A 26 3.41 -0.26 -1.60
CA LEU A 26 3.42 -1.39 -0.67
C LEU A 26 2.21 -1.35 0.28
N LEU A 27 1.82 -0.16 0.73
CA LEU A 27 0.61 0.02 1.55
C LEU A 27 -0.66 -0.37 0.77
N ALA A 28 -0.79 0.07 -0.48
CA ALA A 28 -1.94 -0.29 -1.32
C ALA A 28 -2.05 -1.81 -1.51
N ILE A 29 -0.92 -2.48 -1.77
CA ILE A 29 -0.89 -3.95 -1.91
C ILE A 29 -1.28 -4.62 -0.58
N LEU A 30 -0.78 -4.13 0.56
CA LEU A 30 -1.17 -4.65 1.88
C LEU A 30 -2.66 -4.50 2.17
N LEU A 31 -3.26 -3.37 1.78
CA LEU A 31 -4.70 -3.11 1.92
C LEU A 31 -5.54 -4.06 1.04
N LEU A 32 -5.10 -4.32 -0.20
CA LEU A 32 -5.72 -5.29 -1.10
C LEU A 32 -5.70 -6.72 -0.50
N TYR A 33 -4.57 -7.14 0.07
CA TYR A 33 -4.43 -8.43 0.76
C TYR A 33 -5.31 -8.55 2.01
N ASP A 34 -5.66 -7.44 2.65
CA ASP A 34 -6.53 -7.42 3.83
C ASP A 34 -8.02 -7.52 3.48
N GLY A 35 -8.36 -7.56 2.18
CA GLY A 35 -9.75 -7.50 1.72
C GLY A 35 -10.43 -6.17 2.03
N LYS A 36 -9.66 -5.15 2.46
CA LYS A 36 -10.18 -3.80 2.64
C LYS A 36 -10.49 -3.25 1.25
N ASN A 37 -11.78 -3.14 0.97
CA ASN A 37 -12.31 -2.58 -0.26
C ASN A 37 -11.61 -1.24 -0.54
N ILE A 38 -10.83 -1.21 -1.62
CA ILE A 38 -10.04 -0.07 -2.11
C ILE A 38 -10.87 1.21 -2.28
N TYR A 39 -12.20 1.12 -2.29
CA TYR A 39 -13.13 2.25 -2.28
C TYR A 39 -13.09 3.11 -1.00
N LYS A 40 -12.47 2.66 0.10
CA LYS A 40 -12.20 3.52 1.26
C LYS A 40 -10.92 4.36 1.12
N ALA A 41 -10.02 3.99 0.20
CA ALA A 41 -8.81 4.77 -0.06
C ALA A 41 -9.07 5.97 -1.00
N SER A 42 -10.18 5.95 -1.75
CA SER A 42 -10.65 7.08 -2.56
C SER A 42 -11.32 8.19 -1.75
N GLU A 43 -11.53 8.01 -0.45
CA GLU A 43 -12.00 9.07 0.45
C GLU A 43 -10.85 9.94 1.01
N ILE A 44 -9.60 9.78 0.53
CA ILE A 44 -8.59 10.80 0.75
C ILE A 44 -9.04 12.03 -0.05
N PRO A 45 -9.46 13.14 0.60
CA PRO A 45 -9.86 14.32 -0.13
C PRO A 45 -8.64 14.80 -0.91
N ILE A 46 -8.74 14.72 -2.22
CA ILE A 46 -7.98 15.57 -3.13
C ILE A 46 -8.22 17.01 -2.65
N PHE A 47 -7.27 17.57 -1.89
CA PHE A 47 -7.29 18.99 -1.56
C PHE A 47 -7.33 19.75 -2.90
N PRO A 48 -8.41 20.47 -3.22
CA PRO A 48 -8.38 21.34 -4.39
C PRO A 48 -7.38 22.44 -4.06
N ASN A 49 -6.33 22.56 -4.87
CA ASN A 49 -5.48 23.74 -4.89
C ASN A 49 -6.39 24.97 -5.08
N ASN A 50 -6.33 25.90 -4.12
CA ASN A 50 -6.83 27.26 -4.26
C ASN A 50 -5.72 28.22 -3.84
#